data_AF-A0A143G957-F1
#
_entry.id   AF-A0A143G957-F1
#
_cell.length_a   1.000
_cell.length_b   1.000
_cell.length_c   1.000
_cell.angle_alpha   90.00
_cell.angle_beta   90.00
_cell.angle_gamma   90.00
#
_symmetry.space_group_name_H-M   'P 1'
#
loop_
_entity.id
_entity.type
_entity.pdbx_description
1 polymer ?
#
loop_
_entity_poly.entity_id
_entity_poly.type
_entity_poly.pdbx_seq_one_letter_code
_entity_poly.pdbx_strand_id
1 'polypeptide(L)' 'MAMTAAERKSKEKTQKNAMGLLRRSYWLDEKSLATIEKIRKSNSLKSNDEALTLLIELASRQLD' A
#
# COMPACT_ATOMS: atom_id res chain seq x y z
N MET A 1 -26.67 7.46 -11.36
CA MET A 1 -26.66 6.15 -10.68
C MET A 1 -25.45 6.09 -9.77
N ALA A 2 -25.63 5.83 -8.47
CA ALA A 2 -24.50 5.74 -7.55
C ALA A 2 -23.74 4.44 -7.81
N MET A 3 -22.44 4.56 -8.08
CA MET A 3 -21.58 3.41 -8.39
C MET A 3 -21.51 2.45 -7.21
N THR A 4 -21.68 1.14 -7.45
CA THR A 4 -21.68 0.11 -6.40
C THR A 4 -20.28 -0.08 -5.80
N ALA A 5 -20.20 -0.59 -4.56
CA ALA A 5 -18.93 -0.81 -3.87
C ALA A 5 -18.00 -1.80 -4.61
N ALA A 6 -18.57 -2.78 -5.32
CA ALA A 6 -17.83 -3.74 -6.13
C ALA A 6 -17.19 -3.08 -7.37
N GLU A 7 -17.92 -2.19 -8.04
CA GLU A 7 -17.41 -1.47 -9.21
C GLU A 7 -16.29 -0.49 -8.86
N ARG A 8 -16.34 0.15 -7.68
CA ARG A 8 -15.25 1.02 -7.20
C ARG A 8 -13.96 0.26 -6.97
N LYS A 9 -14.03 -0.90 -6.29
CA LYS A 9 -12.88 -1.79 -6.06
C LYS A 9 -12.29 -2.34 -7.36
N SER A 10 -13.15 -2.66 -8.32
CA SER A 10 -12.73 -3.11 -9.65
C SER A 10 -11.97 -2.01 -10.39
N LYS A 11 -12.49 -0.77 -10.39
CA LYS A 11 -11.82 0.39 -10.99
C LYS A 11 -10.46 0.69 -10.37
N GLU A 12 -10.36 0.70 -9.04
CA GLU A 12 -9.08 0.91 -8.36
C GLU A 12 -8.05 -0.18 -8.72
N LYS A 13 -8.48 -1.44 -8.78
CA LYS A 13 -7.60 -2.54 -9.19
C LYS A 13 -7.10 -2.35 -10.62
N THR A 14 -7.98 -1.99 -11.55
CA THR A 14 -7.60 -1.75 -12.95
C THR A 14 -6.64 -0.57 -13.08
N GLN A 15 -6.87 0.52 -12.32
CA GLN A 15 -5.97 1.68 -12.30
C GLN A 15 -4.60 1.33 -11.72
N LYS A 16 -4.52 0.62 -10.59
CA LYS A 16 -3.24 0.22 -9.99
C LYS A 16 -2.47 -0.78 -10.88
N ASN A 17 -3.18 -1.71 -11.53
CA ASN A 17 -2.56 -2.61 -12.51
C ASN A 17 -2.00 -1.84 -13.72
N ALA A 18 -2.69 -0.81 -14.21
CA ALA A 18 -2.19 0.03 -15.30
C ALA A 18 -0.92 0.82 -14.90
N MET A 19 -0.71 1.06 -13.61
CA MET A 19 0.51 1.67 -13.06
C MET A 19 1.63 0.64 -12.79
N GLY A 20 1.45 -0.64 -13.17
CA GLY A 20 2.42 -1.71 -12.93
C GLY A 20 2.43 -2.25 -11.49
N LEU A 21 1.50 -1.82 -10.63
CA LEU A 21 1.43 -2.25 -9.24
C LEU A 21 0.67 -3.56 -9.12
N LEU A 22 1.28 -4.56 -8.47
CA LEU A 22 0.67 -5.86 -8.20
C LEU A 22 0.13 -5.91 -6.76
N ARG A 23 -1.14 -6.28 -6.61
CA ARG A 23 -1.73 -6.50 -5.29
C ARG A 23 -1.36 -7.88 -4.76
N ARG A 24 -0.63 -7.91 -3.64
CA ARG A 24 -0.33 -9.12 -2.88
C ARG A 24 -0.80 -8.96 -1.44
N SER A 25 -1.27 -10.05 -0.85
CA SER A 25 -1.66 -10.11 0.56
C SER A 25 -0.52 -10.71 1.37
N TYR A 26 -0.14 -10.06 2.47
CA TYR A 26 0.89 -10.51 3.38
C TYR A 26 0.31 -10.66 4.79
N TRP A 27 0.83 -11.64 5.53
CA TRP A 27 0.57 -11.75 6.96
C TRP A 27 1.64 -10.96 7.70
N LEU A 28 1.20 -10.01 8.52
CA LEU A 28 2.07 -9.12 9.29
C LEU A 28 1.69 -9.23 10.77
N ASP A 29 2.69 -9.12 11.65
CA ASP A 29 2.43 -9.02 13.07
C ASP A 29 1.91 -7.62 13.45
N GLU A 30 1.35 -7.49 14.65
CA GLU A 30 0.78 -6.22 15.13
C GLU A 30 1.82 -5.09 15.19
N LYS A 31 3.07 -5.42 15.52
CA LYS A 31 4.17 -4.46 15.58
C LYS A 31 4.51 -3.91 14.19
N SER A 32 4.51 -4.75 13.16
CA SER A 32 4.73 -4.32 11.77
C SER A 32 3.59 -3.43 11.29
N LEU A 33 2.33 -3.78 11.61
CA LEU A 33 1.18 -2.94 11.28
C LEU A 33 1.28 -1.56 11.94
N ALA A 34 1.60 -1.51 13.23
CA ALA A 34 1.80 -0.24 13.95
C ALA A 34 2.93 0.61 13.34
N THR A 35 4.01 -0.03 12.90
CA THR A 35 5.13 0.64 12.24
C THR A 35 4.72 1.24 10.90
N ILE A 36 3.99 0.49 10.07
CA ILE A 36 3.45 0.97 8.79
C ILE A 36 2.53 2.18 9.01
N GLU A 37 1.63 2.11 10.00
CA GLU A 37 0.74 3.24 10.30
C GLU A 37 1.49 4.48 10.79
N LYS A 38 2.51 4.30 11.63
CA LYS A 38 3.35 5.40 12.10
C LYS A 38 4.03 6.10 10.92
N ILE A 39 4.61 5.32 10.00
CA ILE A 39 5.28 5.83 8.80
C ILE A 39 4.30 6.52 7.86
N ARG A 40 3.09 5.96 7.69
CA ARG A 40 2.03 6.60 6.92
C ARG A 40 1.73 8.00 7.45
N LYS A 41 1.53 8.10 8.77
CA LYS A 41 1.21 9.38 9.44
C LYS A 41 2.38 10.36 9.40
N SER A 42 3.60 9.91 9.66
CA SER A 42 4.78 10.80 9.69
C SER A 42 5.14 11.37 8.32
N ASN A 43 4.84 10.64 7.24
CA ASN A 43 5.15 11.04 5.87
C ASN A 43 3.92 11.53 5.08
N SER A 44 2.77 11.75 5.76
CA SER A 44 1.52 12.20 5.14
C SER A 44 1.08 11.36 3.93
N LEU A 45 1.31 10.05 3.99
CA LEU A 45 1.01 9.12 2.91
C LEU A 45 -0.50 8.79 2.88
N LYS A 46 -1.02 8.54 1.68
CA LYS A 46 -2.45 8.32 1.45
C LYS A 46 -2.90 6.92 1.86
N SER A 47 -1.98 5.96 1.90
CA SER A 47 -2.32 4.57 2.22
C SER A 47 -1.20 3.81 2.94
N ASN A 48 -1.57 2.72 3.60
CA ASN A 48 -0.59 1.78 4.18
C ASN A 48 0.27 1.11 3.10
N ASP A 49 -0.25 0.92 1.88
CA ASP A 49 0.50 0.38 0.75
C ASP A 49 1.68 1.29 0.38
N GLU A 50 1.47 2.61 0.36
CA GLU A 50 2.53 3.60 0.10
C GLU A 50 3.59 3.56 1.20
N ALA A 51 3.17 3.48 2.46
CA ALA A 51 4.09 3.39 3.60
C ALA A 51 4.92 2.09 3.58
N LEU A 52 4.30 0.96 3.22
CA LEU A 52 5.00 -0.31 3.05
C LEU A 52 5.97 -0.27 1.86
N THR A 53 5.58 0.36 0.76
CA THR A 53 6.46 0.52 -0.43
C THR A 53 7.70 1.33 -0.07
N LEU A 54 7.52 2.46 0.63
CA LEU A 54 8.64 3.28 1.11
C LEU A 54 9.58 2.50 2.03
N LEU A 55 9.03 1.71 2.96
CA LEU A 55 9.82 0.84 3.84
C LEU A 55 10.67 -0.17 3.05
N ILE A 56 10.09 -0.80 2.04
CA ILE A 56 10.79 -1.77 1.19
C ILE A 56 11.90 -1.08 0.40
N GLU A 57 11.65 0.10 -0.16
CA GLU A 57 12.68 0.88 -0.89
C GLU A 57 13.84 1.32 0.04
N LEU A 58 13.55 1.70 1.27
CA LEU A 58 14.58 2.04 2.25
C LEU A 58 15.43 0.81 2.62
N ALA A 59 14.80 -0.34 2.76
CA ALA A 59 15.50 -1.60 3.06
C ALA A 59 16.33 -2.10 1.86
N SER A 60 15.83 -1.98 0.62
CA SER A 60 16.55 -2.42 -0.56
C SER A 60 17.85 -1.64 -0.78
N ARG A 61 17.86 -0.34 -0.47
CA ARG A 61 19.07 0.50 -0.53
C ARG A 61 20.16 0.11 0.48
N GLN A 62 19.84 -0.68 1.50
CA GLN A 62 20.82 -1.19 2.47
C GLN A 62 21.38 -2.56 2.09
N LEU A 63 20.76 -3.22 1.11
CA LEU A 63 21.17 -4.53 0.60
C LEU A 63 22.11 -4.43 -0.60
N ASP A 64 22.15 -3.27 -1.26
CA ASP A 64 23.11 -2.88 -2.31
C ASP A 64 24.38 -2.27 -1.70
#